data_AF-A0A7J5TQY7-F1
#
_entry.id   AF-A0A7J5TQY7-F1
#
_cell.length_a   1.000
_cell.length_b   1.000
_cell.length_c   1.000
_cell.angle_alpha   90.00
_cell.angle_beta   90.00
_cell.angle_gamma   90.00
#
_symmetry.space_group_name_H-M   'P 1'
#
loop_
_entity.id
_entity.type
_entity.pdbx_description
1 polymer ?
#
loop_
_entity_poly.entity_id
_entity_poly.type
_entity_poly.pdbx_seq_one_letter_code
_entity_poly.pdbx_strand_id
1 'polypeptide(L)'
;MWFSASTKHFVGMNRFGKLEKIIDLGDRFILHHDYALDDDGNIVSLATDLTRSDHAVQDQAIKVNTSTGKVTKLVDFGEMFPDYKASTGHSGIDESDPTASGRWDWIHFNTIQLLPDGQYYIYMFDNDFGYAMTRPDYDWTTIADISTAKSSKDKDSRSQYRVYQYDFKGFYFA
;
A
#
# COMPACT_ATOMS: atom_id res chain seq x y z
N MET A 1 9.82 -16.66 11.76
CA MET A 1 9.76 -15.43 10.95
C MET A 1 8.75 -15.62 9.84
N TRP A 2 8.14 -14.53 9.40
CA TRP A 2 7.32 -14.49 8.19
C TRP A 2 8.08 -13.73 7.11
N PHE A 3 7.83 -14.07 5.85
CA PHE A 3 8.22 -13.28 4.69
C PHE A 3 7.26 -13.54 3.53
N SER A 4 7.17 -12.59 2.62
CA SER A 4 6.50 -12.78 1.35
C SER A 4 7.46 -13.47 0.38
N ALA A 5 7.07 -14.63 -0.16
CA ALA A 5 7.87 -15.37 -1.15
C ALA A 5 7.47 -15.04 -2.59
N SER A 6 6.29 -14.45 -2.78
CA SER A 6 5.82 -13.86 -4.02
C SER A 6 4.69 -12.88 -3.71
N THR A 7 4.20 -12.14 -4.70
CA THR A 7 3.03 -11.26 -4.54
C THR A 7 1.75 -11.99 -4.11
N LYS A 8 1.74 -13.33 -4.03
CA LYS A 8 0.59 -14.14 -3.61
C LYS A 8 0.84 -15.02 -2.39
N HIS A 9 2.07 -15.08 -1.88
CA HIS A 9 2.42 -16.08 -0.87
C HIS A 9 3.13 -15.49 0.34
N PHE A 10 2.61 -15.81 1.53
CA PHE A 10 3.34 -15.68 2.78
C PHE A 10 3.90 -17.02 3.24
N VAL A 11 5.14 -17.00 3.72
CA VAL A 11 5.84 -18.19 4.19
C VAL A 11 6.29 -17.98 5.64
N GLY A 12 5.89 -18.92 6.49
CA GLY A 12 6.32 -19.01 7.88
C GLY A 12 7.50 -19.97 7.99
N MET A 13 8.61 -19.49 8.54
CA MET A 13 9.87 -20.24 8.67
C MET A 13 10.38 -20.20 10.11
N ASN A 14 10.81 -21.34 10.62
CA ASN A 14 11.40 -21.41 11.96
C ASN A 14 12.87 -20.97 11.97
N ARG A 15 13.45 -20.92 13.18
CA ARG A 15 14.83 -20.46 13.40
C ARG A 15 15.92 -21.33 12.76
N PHE A 16 15.58 -22.53 12.31
CA PHE A 16 16.50 -23.43 11.60
C PHE A 16 16.38 -23.32 10.07
N GLY A 17 15.55 -22.40 9.57
CA GLY A 17 15.33 -22.24 8.13
C GLY A 17 14.31 -23.22 7.53
N LYS A 18 13.62 -24.02 8.35
CA LYS A 18 12.58 -24.93 7.86
C LYS A 18 11.28 -24.15 7.67
N LEU A 19 10.68 -24.30 6.49
CA LEU A 19 9.34 -23.79 6.21
C LEU A 19 8.31 -24.61 6.98
N GLU A 20 7.47 -23.92 7.75
CA GLU A 20 6.42 -24.53 8.58
C GLU A 20 5.02 -24.22 8.05
N LYS A 21 4.89 -23.13 7.30
CA LYS A 21 3.61 -22.72 6.74
C LYS A 21 3.76 -21.98 5.43
N ILE A 22 2.83 -22.21 4.52
CA ILE A 22 2.67 -21.47 3.28
C ILE A 22 1.19 -21.05 3.24
N ILE A 23 0.96 -19.75 3.07
CA ILE A 23 -0.38 -19.18 2.89
C ILE A 23 -0.41 -18.61 1.48
N ASP A 24 -1.30 -19.15 0.66
CA ASP A 24 -1.60 -18.67 -0.68
C ASP A 24 -2.84 -17.75 -0.61
N LEU A 25 -2.71 -16.54 -1.15
CA LEU A 25 -3.77 -15.53 -1.22
C LEU A 25 -4.71 -15.75 -2.42
N GLY A 26 -4.40 -16.74 -3.27
CA GLY A 26 -5.14 -17.09 -4.46
C GLY A 26 -5.07 -16.00 -5.52
N ASP A 27 -6.11 -15.95 -6.36
CA ASP A 27 -6.20 -14.97 -7.45
C ASP A 27 -6.90 -13.68 -7.05
N ARG A 28 -7.39 -13.59 -5.82
CA ARG A 28 -8.11 -12.41 -5.34
C ARG A 28 -7.17 -11.28 -4.95
N PHE A 29 -6.09 -11.58 -4.24
CA PHE A 29 -5.21 -10.54 -3.69
C PHE A 29 -3.80 -10.64 -4.26
N ILE A 30 -3.19 -9.49 -4.49
CA ILE A 30 -1.75 -9.35 -4.68
C ILE A 30 -1.16 -8.40 -3.64
N LEU A 31 -0.02 -8.79 -3.08
CA LEU A 31 0.73 -8.03 -2.09
C LEU A 31 1.54 -6.95 -2.76
N HIS A 32 1.57 -5.76 -2.16
CA HIS A 32 2.42 -4.66 -2.57
C HIS A 32 3.17 -4.11 -1.35
N HIS A 33 4.44 -3.79 -1.55
CA HIS A 33 5.39 -3.15 -0.61
C HIS A 33 5.62 -3.72 0.79
N ASP A 34 4.64 -3.75 1.70
CA ASP A 34 4.92 -3.94 3.13
C ASP A 34 3.86 -4.70 3.94
N TYR A 35 4.31 -5.29 5.05
CA TYR A 35 3.48 -5.96 6.03
C TYR A 35 4.10 -5.89 7.44
N ALA A 36 3.25 -5.98 8.44
CA ALA A 36 3.63 -6.09 9.84
C ALA A 36 2.87 -7.23 10.54
N LEU A 37 3.30 -7.59 11.75
CA LEU A 37 2.61 -8.59 12.57
C LEU A 37 1.90 -7.91 13.72
N ASP A 38 0.60 -8.18 13.87
CA ASP A 38 -0.16 -7.71 15.04
C ASP A 38 0.17 -8.51 16.30
N ASP A 39 -0.38 -8.09 17.45
CA ASP A 39 -0.12 -8.71 18.76
C ASP A 39 -0.53 -10.19 18.83
N ASP A 40 -1.47 -10.61 17.98
CA ASP A 40 -1.93 -11.99 17.85
C ASP A 40 -1.03 -12.81 16.89
N GLY A 41 -0.01 -12.19 16.29
CA GLY A 41 0.87 -12.79 15.30
C GLY A 41 0.21 -13.01 13.93
N ASN A 42 -0.89 -12.32 13.63
CA ASN A 42 -1.46 -12.27 12.30
C ASN A 42 -0.72 -11.25 11.43
N ILE A 43 -0.73 -11.47 10.13
CA ILE A 43 -0.09 -10.54 9.19
C ILE A 43 -1.08 -9.44 8.83
N VAL A 44 -0.67 -8.19 8.99
CA VAL A 44 -1.34 -7.02 8.43
C VAL A 44 -0.52 -6.57 7.25
N SER A 45 -1.07 -6.62 6.03
CA SER A 45 -0.33 -6.36 4.81
C SER A 45 -1.04 -5.35 3.93
N LEU A 46 -0.25 -4.54 3.24
CA LEU A 46 -0.71 -3.83 2.07
C LEU A 46 -0.97 -4.82 0.92
N ALA A 47 -2.14 -4.70 0.29
CA ALA A 47 -2.56 -5.59 -0.80
C ALA A 47 -3.57 -4.90 -1.73
N THR A 48 -3.72 -5.42 -2.95
CA THR A 48 -4.74 -5.05 -3.94
C THR A 48 -5.73 -6.20 -4.10
N ASP A 49 -7.03 -5.93 -3.94
CA ASP A 49 -8.10 -6.86 -4.36
C ASP A 49 -8.34 -6.76 -5.87
N LEU A 50 -7.92 -7.78 -6.62
CA LEU A 50 -8.02 -7.85 -8.08
C LEU A 50 -9.45 -8.05 -8.59
N THR A 51 -10.42 -8.34 -7.72
CA THR A 51 -11.82 -8.55 -8.12
C THR A 51 -12.64 -7.27 -8.18
N ARG A 52 -12.04 -6.13 -7.77
CA ARG A 52 -12.71 -4.83 -7.77
C ARG A 52 -13.06 -4.35 -9.17
N SER A 53 -14.26 -3.81 -9.32
CA SER A 53 -14.75 -3.27 -10.59
C SER A 53 -14.16 -1.91 -10.96
N ASP A 54 -13.66 -1.15 -9.98
CA ASP A 54 -13.04 0.16 -10.21
C ASP A 54 -11.57 0.05 -10.62
N HIS A 55 -11.01 -1.16 -10.62
CA HIS A 55 -9.61 -1.44 -10.95
C HIS A 55 -8.59 -0.59 -10.16
N ALA A 56 -8.99 -0.09 -8.98
CA ALA A 56 -8.09 0.61 -8.08
C ALA A 56 -7.05 -0.35 -7.50
N VAL A 57 -5.81 0.14 -7.36
CA VAL A 57 -4.68 -0.64 -6.91
C VAL A 57 -3.92 0.13 -5.84
N GLN A 58 -3.18 -0.62 -5.01
CA GLN A 58 -2.27 -0.08 -4.01
C GLN A 58 -2.90 0.80 -2.91
N ASP A 59 -4.22 0.64 -2.74
CA ASP A 59 -5.08 1.47 -1.90
C ASP A 59 -5.84 0.69 -0.81
N GLN A 60 -5.34 -0.49 -0.40
CA GLN A 60 -5.96 -1.30 0.67
C GLN A 60 -4.92 -1.96 1.59
N ALA A 61 -5.39 -2.29 2.81
CA ALA A 61 -4.70 -3.23 3.69
C ALA A 61 -5.62 -4.38 4.12
N ILE A 62 -5.02 -5.56 4.30
CA ILE A 62 -5.68 -6.81 4.68
C ILE A 62 -5.06 -7.39 5.96
N LYS A 63 -5.83 -8.20 6.68
CA LYS A 63 -5.37 -9.07 7.76
C LYS A 63 -5.41 -10.51 7.28
N VAL A 64 -4.29 -11.21 7.41
CA VAL A 64 -4.17 -12.64 7.15
C VAL A 64 -3.98 -13.36 8.47
N ASN A 65 -4.97 -14.17 8.85
CA ASN A 65 -4.88 -14.98 10.05
C ASN A 65 -3.84 -16.09 9.85
N THR A 66 -2.73 -16.04 10.59
CA THR A 66 -1.60 -16.94 10.35
C THR A 66 -1.88 -18.38 10.79
N SER A 67 -2.90 -18.62 11.62
CA SER A 67 -3.32 -19.97 12.01
C SER A 67 -4.23 -20.64 10.98
N THR A 68 -5.10 -19.89 10.30
CA THR A 68 -6.13 -20.44 9.41
C THR A 68 -5.91 -20.12 7.93
N GLY A 69 -5.08 -19.13 7.61
CA GLY A 69 -4.94 -18.58 6.25
C GLY A 69 -6.09 -17.65 5.85
N LYS A 70 -7.07 -17.40 6.72
CA LYS A 70 -8.22 -16.53 6.40
C LYS A 70 -7.77 -15.08 6.17
N VAL A 71 -8.17 -14.52 5.05
CA VAL A 71 -7.94 -13.11 4.68
C VAL A 71 -9.18 -12.27 5.01
N THR A 72 -8.97 -11.09 5.60
CA THR A 72 -10.02 -10.09 5.90
C THR A 72 -9.56 -8.71 5.40
N LYS A 73 -10.42 -7.96 4.70
CA LYS A 73 -10.15 -6.56 4.35
C LYS A 73 -10.18 -5.72 5.63
N LEU A 74 -9.12 -4.97 5.92
CA LEU A 74 -9.08 -4.07 7.08
C LEU A 74 -9.48 -2.65 6.69
N VAL A 75 -8.93 -2.16 5.59
CA VAL A 75 -9.14 -0.79 5.13
C VAL A 75 -9.18 -0.73 3.62
N ASP A 76 -10.05 0.15 3.11
CA ASP A 76 -10.17 0.52 1.72
C ASP A 76 -10.06 2.04 1.65
N PHE A 77 -8.91 2.55 1.22
CA PHE A 77 -8.68 4.00 1.26
C PHE A 77 -9.57 4.76 0.28
N GLY A 78 -10.10 4.09 -0.74
CA GLY A 78 -11.06 4.70 -1.66
C GLY A 78 -12.40 4.99 -1.01
N GLU A 79 -12.78 4.21 0.00
CA GLU A 79 -13.96 4.46 0.83
C GLU A 79 -13.71 5.61 1.82
N MET A 80 -12.46 5.81 2.24
CA MET A 80 -12.07 6.86 3.19
C MET A 80 -11.85 8.23 2.55
N PHE A 81 -11.32 8.26 1.33
CA PHE A 81 -11.02 9.48 0.58
C PHE A 81 -11.79 9.54 -0.74
N PRO A 82 -13.13 9.41 -0.73
CA PRO A 82 -13.90 9.31 -1.96
C PRO A 82 -13.76 10.55 -2.84
N ASP A 83 -13.74 11.75 -2.23
CA ASP A 83 -13.60 13.01 -2.96
C ASP A 83 -12.21 13.17 -3.57
N TYR A 84 -11.16 12.82 -2.82
CA TYR A 84 -9.80 12.87 -3.35
C TYR A 84 -9.62 11.85 -4.49
N LYS A 85 -10.06 10.61 -4.28
CA LYS A 85 -10.06 9.55 -5.30
C LYS A 85 -10.79 10.03 -6.56
N ALA A 86 -12.02 10.51 -6.44
CA ALA A 86 -12.83 11.02 -7.55
C ALA A 86 -12.19 12.20 -8.29
N SER A 87 -11.36 12.99 -7.60
CA SER A 87 -10.63 14.10 -8.21
C SER A 87 -9.45 13.64 -9.09
N THR A 88 -9.10 12.36 -9.07
CA THR A 88 -8.00 11.78 -9.85
C THR A 88 -8.50 11.08 -11.12
N GLY A 89 -7.72 11.16 -12.18
CA GLY A 89 -7.91 10.41 -13.41
C GLY A 89 -7.57 8.93 -13.24
N HIS A 90 -8.28 8.06 -13.98
CA HIS A 90 -8.03 6.62 -13.98
C HIS A 90 -6.77 6.29 -14.78
N SER A 91 -5.62 6.30 -14.11
CA SER A 91 -4.31 5.97 -14.69
C SER A 91 -3.42 5.27 -13.66
N GLY A 92 -2.35 4.63 -14.14
CA GLY A 92 -1.39 3.91 -13.30
C GLY A 92 -1.11 2.49 -13.76
N ILE A 93 -0.18 1.85 -13.07
CA ILE A 93 0.13 0.42 -13.16
C ILE A 93 0.07 -0.17 -11.76
N ASP A 94 -0.19 -1.46 -11.64
CA ASP A 94 0.11 -2.12 -10.37
C ASP A 94 1.58 -2.53 -10.40
N GLU A 95 2.44 -1.94 -9.57
CA GLU A 95 3.85 -2.34 -9.50
C GLU A 95 4.04 -3.81 -9.08
N SER A 96 3.03 -4.42 -8.44
CA SER A 96 3.04 -5.83 -8.08
C SER A 96 2.63 -6.75 -9.23
N ASP A 97 2.12 -6.17 -10.32
CA ASP A 97 1.92 -6.82 -11.63
C ASP A 97 2.18 -5.81 -12.76
N PRO A 98 3.44 -5.62 -13.17
CA PRO A 98 3.82 -4.60 -14.16
C PRO A 98 3.27 -4.90 -15.56
N THR A 99 2.65 -6.07 -15.77
CA THR A 99 1.97 -6.43 -17.02
C THR A 99 0.50 -6.01 -17.03
N ALA A 100 -0.06 -5.69 -15.86
CA ALA A 100 -1.42 -5.20 -15.75
C ALA A 100 -1.57 -3.83 -16.42
N SER A 101 -2.69 -3.64 -17.12
CA SER A 101 -3.07 -2.38 -17.74
C SER A 101 -4.48 -1.98 -17.29
N GLY A 102 -4.82 -0.70 -17.48
CA GLY A 102 -6.13 -0.17 -17.06
C GLY A 102 -6.33 -0.14 -15.55
N ARG A 103 -5.24 0.00 -14.79
CA ARG A 103 -5.27 0.12 -13.33
C ARG A 103 -5.39 1.58 -12.91
N TRP A 104 -5.96 1.79 -11.73
CA TRP A 104 -6.11 3.10 -11.12
C TRP A 104 -5.27 3.20 -9.85
N ASP A 105 -4.04 3.68 -10.02
CA ASP A 105 -3.08 3.89 -8.93
C ASP A 105 -3.17 5.36 -8.47
N TRP A 106 -4.25 5.67 -7.77
CA TRP A 106 -4.60 7.04 -7.35
C TRP A 106 -3.96 7.45 -6.03
N ILE A 107 -3.62 6.45 -5.22
CA ILE A 107 -2.96 6.59 -3.93
C ILE A 107 -2.11 5.33 -3.73
N HIS A 108 -0.80 5.52 -3.57
CA HIS A 108 0.17 4.44 -3.63
C HIS A 108 0.85 4.30 -2.27
N PHE A 109 0.33 3.45 -1.39
CA PHE A 109 0.90 3.25 -0.06
C PHE A 109 2.02 2.22 -0.09
N ASN A 110 3.13 2.50 0.57
CA ASN A 110 4.34 1.67 0.51
C ASN A 110 4.73 1.06 1.86
N THR A 111 4.22 1.55 2.97
CA THR A 111 4.67 1.08 4.29
C THR A 111 3.52 1.07 5.27
N ILE A 112 3.52 0.09 6.16
CA ILE A 112 2.55 -0.04 7.25
C ILE A 112 3.29 -0.28 8.57
N GLN A 113 2.93 0.49 9.59
CA GLN A 113 3.40 0.31 10.95
C GLN A 113 2.22 0.17 11.88
N LEU A 114 2.26 -0.86 12.71
CA LEU A 114 1.23 -1.09 13.72
C LEU A 114 1.54 -0.27 14.97
N LEU A 115 0.49 0.25 15.58
CA LEU A 115 0.51 0.94 16.86
C LEU A 115 -0.33 0.16 17.88
N PRO A 116 -0.12 0.42 19.18
CA PRO A 116 -1.01 -0.09 20.21
C PRO A 116 -2.48 0.27 19.94
N ASP A 117 -3.39 -0.53 20.51
CA ASP A 117 -4.84 -0.32 20.46
C ASP A 117 -5.47 -0.43 19.06
N GLY A 118 -4.82 -1.16 18.15
CA GLY A 118 -5.35 -1.39 16.80
C GLY A 118 -5.33 -0.15 15.92
N GLN A 119 -4.35 0.73 16.15
CA GLN A 119 -4.06 1.88 15.30
C GLN A 119 -2.94 1.54 14.31
N TYR A 120 -2.86 2.28 13.21
CA TYR A 120 -1.89 2.05 12.15
C TYR A 120 -1.33 3.37 11.69
N TYR A 121 -0.01 3.44 11.50
CA TYR A 121 0.57 4.39 10.58
C TYR A 121 0.70 3.75 9.21
N ILE A 122 0.30 4.47 8.18
CA ILE A 122 0.50 4.06 6.80
C ILE A 122 1.26 5.19 6.12
N TYR A 123 2.19 4.82 5.24
CA TYR A 123 3.11 5.78 4.66
C TYR A 123 3.19 5.61 3.15
N MET A 124 3.44 6.73 2.49
CA MET A 124 3.83 6.80 1.09
C MET A 124 5.33 7.09 1.03
N PHE A 125 6.01 6.49 0.07
CA PHE A 125 7.38 6.87 -0.24
C PHE A 125 7.35 8.13 -1.12
N ASP A 126 7.40 9.32 -0.49
CA ASP A 126 7.38 10.60 -1.19
C ASP A 126 8.82 10.99 -1.56
N ASN A 127 9.18 10.97 -2.83
CA ASN A 127 10.53 11.33 -3.28
C ASN A 127 10.67 12.83 -3.58
N ASP A 128 9.91 13.68 -2.88
CA ASP A 128 9.80 15.12 -3.15
C ASP A 128 9.54 15.40 -4.64
N PHE A 129 8.84 14.44 -5.27
CA PHE A 129 8.44 14.47 -6.67
C PHE A 129 7.00 14.88 -6.75
N GLY A 130 6.78 16.08 -7.26
CA GLY A 130 5.51 16.58 -7.67
C GLY A 130 5.09 15.93 -8.98
N TYR A 131 4.66 14.68 -8.91
CA TYR A 131 4.16 13.95 -10.06
C TYR A 131 3.09 12.95 -9.67
N ALA A 132 1.94 13.04 -10.32
CA ALA A 132 0.92 12.01 -10.29
C ALA A 132 0.37 11.81 -11.70
N MET A 133 0.46 10.57 -12.20
CA MET A 133 -0.12 10.20 -13.51
C MET A 133 -1.63 10.41 -13.55
N THR A 134 -2.27 10.31 -12.39
CA THR A 134 -3.70 10.49 -12.21
C THR A 134 -4.11 11.97 -12.05
N ARG A 135 -3.17 12.90 -11.84
CA ARG A 135 -3.44 14.34 -11.71
C ARG A 135 -2.48 15.16 -12.58
N PRO A 136 -2.52 14.98 -13.93
CA PRO A 136 -1.57 15.63 -14.83
C PRO A 136 -1.75 17.14 -14.93
N ASP A 137 -2.90 17.65 -14.49
CA ASP A 137 -3.29 19.06 -14.47
C ASP A 137 -2.95 19.77 -13.15
N TYR A 138 -2.55 19.04 -12.11
CA TYR A 138 -2.19 19.64 -10.84
C TYR A 138 -0.83 20.35 -10.95
N ASP A 139 -0.82 21.63 -10.61
CA ASP A 139 0.40 22.42 -10.52
C ASP A 139 1.14 22.12 -9.22
N TRP A 140 2.09 21.19 -9.31
CA TRP A 140 2.92 20.80 -8.18
C TRP A 140 3.82 21.94 -7.69
N THR A 141 4.16 22.93 -8.52
CA THR A 141 5.05 24.05 -8.12
C THR A 141 4.49 24.93 -7.00
N THR A 142 3.22 24.72 -6.64
CA THR A 142 2.58 25.29 -5.44
C THR A 142 3.22 24.84 -4.13
N ILE A 143 3.94 23.70 -4.12
CA ILE A 143 4.70 23.22 -2.97
C ILE A 143 6.14 23.72 -3.11
N ALA A 144 6.60 24.50 -2.13
CA ALA A 144 7.96 25.04 -2.14
C ALA A 144 9.00 23.90 -2.18
N ASP A 145 10.04 24.09 -2.98
CA ASP A 145 11.18 23.17 -3.17
C ASP A 145 10.87 21.79 -3.76
N ILE A 146 9.63 21.55 -4.21
CA ILE A 146 9.26 20.27 -4.84
C ILE A 146 9.90 20.11 -6.23
N SER A 147 10.40 18.90 -6.52
CA SER A 147 10.90 18.56 -7.85
C SER A 147 9.75 18.11 -8.75
N THR A 148 9.54 18.74 -9.90
CA THR A 148 8.55 18.29 -10.90
C THR A 148 9.16 17.34 -11.95
N ALA A 149 10.39 16.88 -11.71
CA ALA A 149 11.08 15.98 -12.64
C ALA A 149 10.47 14.58 -12.59
N LYS A 150 10.34 13.93 -13.74
CA LYS A 150 9.79 12.56 -13.83
C LYS A 150 10.78 11.47 -13.36
N SER A 151 11.94 11.82 -12.80
CA SER A 151 12.90 10.84 -12.26
C SER A 151 13.88 11.46 -11.26
N SER A 152 14.42 10.63 -10.36
CA SER A 152 15.41 10.93 -9.32
C SER A 152 16.82 11.33 -9.77
N LYS A 153 16.98 11.69 -11.04
CA LYS A 153 18.27 12.04 -11.62
C LYS A 153 18.69 13.49 -11.38
N ASP A 154 17.79 14.32 -10.86
CA ASP A 154 18.06 15.73 -10.64
C ASP A 154 18.77 15.95 -9.31
N LYS A 155 19.78 16.82 -9.30
CA LYS A 155 20.68 17.08 -8.15
C LYS A 155 19.94 17.51 -6.86
N ASP A 156 18.74 18.07 -7.01
CA ASP A 156 17.93 18.62 -5.93
C ASP A 156 16.81 17.66 -5.49
N SER A 157 16.71 16.46 -6.07
CA SER A 157 15.77 15.44 -5.61
C SER A 157 16.07 15.06 -4.15
N ARG A 158 15.05 15.06 -3.30
CA ARG A 158 15.11 14.65 -1.89
C ARG A 158 13.99 13.68 -1.61
N SER A 159 14.07 12.84 -0.58
CA SER A 159 12.92 12.02 -0.18
C SER A 159 12.31 12.61 1.08
N GLN A 160 10.99 12.75 1.07
CA GLN A 160 10.14 13.12 2.19
C GLN A 160 9.34 11.90 2.67
N TYR A 161 8.86 11.98 3.91
CA TYR A 161 8.07 10.93 4.51
C TYR A 161 6.77 11.54 5.00
N ARG A 162 5.62 11.05 4.50
CA ARG A 162 4.30 11.47 4.98
C ARG A 162 3.70 10.38 5.84
N VAL A 163 3.30 10.76 7.04
CA VAL A 163 2.72 9.86 8.04
C VAL A 163 1.22 10.06 8.09
N TYR A 164 0.50 8.96 7.97
CA TYR A 164 -0.95 8.94 8.07
C TYR A 164 -1.36 8.06 9.23
N GLN A 165 -2.03 8.61 10.24
CA GLN A 165 -2.52 7.83 11.38
C GLN A 165 -3.98 7.43 11.17
N TYR A 166 -4.25 6.13 11.29
CA TYR A 166 -5.59 5.59 11.24
C TYR A 166 -5.93 4.86 12.53
N ASP A 167 -7.05 5.24 13.14
CA ASP A 167 -7.77 4.41 14.11
C ASP A 167 -9.07 3.92 13.45
N PHE A 168 -9.60 2.76 13.86
CA PHE A 168 -10.87 2.25 13.30
C PHE A 168 -12.10 3.13 13.63
N LYS A 169 -11.92 4.27 14.29
CA LYS A 169 -12.92 5.30 14.61
C LYS A 169 -12.71 6.60 13.79
N GLY A 170 -11.64 6.74 13.01
CA GLY A 170 -11.24 7.98 12.34
C GLY A 170 -9.77 8.06 11.90
N PHE A 171 -9.49 8.98 10.98
CA PHE A 171 -8.14 9.22 10.44
C PHE A 171 -7.64 10.60 10.86
N TYR A 172 -6.37 10.69 11.22
CA TYR A 172 -5.73 11.93 11.64
C TYR A 172 -4.47 12.17 10.81
N PHE A 173 -4.27 13.43 10.42
CA PHE A 173 -2.99 13.90 9.89
C PHE A 173 -2.04 14.08 11.06
N ALA A 174 -0.87 13.42 11.00
CA ALA A 174 0.20 13.55 11.98
C ALA A 174 1.32 14.43 11.43
#